data_AF-A0A3A0BJ05-F1
#
_entry.id   AF-A0A3A0BJ05-F1
#
_cell.length_a   1.000
_cell.length_b   1.000
_cell.length_c   1.000
_cell.angle_alpha   90.00
_cell.angle_beta   90.00
_cell.angle_gamma   90.00
#
_symmetry.space_group_name_H-M   'P 1'
#
loop_
_entity.id
_entity.type
_entity.pdbx_description
1 polymer ?
#
loop_
_entity_poly.entity_id
_entity_poly.type
_entity_poly.pdbx_seq_one_letter_code
_entity_poly.pdbx_strand_id
1 'polypeptide(L)'
;MPNESQPTRLALISLILPALILLTWCVYFIAAFAVIGGVGGTENETLGYAVFLGGTTLGMIVTILLALAGLIVGVVALRKKDARRGMALAGVVVNLLCILPYLAALIFTLAMDATQ
;
A
#
# COMPACT_ATOMS: atom_id res chain seq x y z
N MET A 1 24.43 24.79 -17.91
CA MET A 1 23.99 23.39 -18.06
C MET A 1 22.96 23.11 -16.99
N PRO A 2 21.67 22.92 -17.32
CA PRO A 2 20.69 22.50 -16.32
C PRO A 2 21.14 21.16 -15.74
N ASN A 3 21.21 21.08 -14.42
CA ASN A 3 21.81 19.98 -13.68
C ASN A 3 20.96 18.70 -13.85
N GLU A 4 21.34 17.85 -14.82
CA GLU A 4 20.67 16.59 -15.19
C GLU A 4 20.74 15.48 -14.12
N SER A 5 21.15 15.78 -12.88
CA SER A 5 21.29 14.79 -11.82
C SER A 5 20.08 14.67 -10.87
N GLN A 6 19.25 15.70 -10.69
CA GLN A 6 18.18 15.66 -9.66
C GLN A 6 16.87 14.99 -10.11
N PRO A 7 16.44 13.90 -9.45
CA PRO A 7 15.21 13.18 -9.80
C PRO A 7 13.99 14.11 -9.76
N THR A 8 13.12 14.01 -10.76
CA THR A 8 11.88 14.78 -10.81
C THR A 8 11.06 14.43 -9.58
N ARG A 9 10.69 15.41 -8.75
CA ARG A 9 10.03 15.21 -7.45
C ARG A 9 8.84 14.25 -7.53
N LEU A 10 8.09 14.28 -8.64
CA LEU A 10 6.96 13.37 -8.91
C LEU A 10 7.36 11.90 -9.04
N ALA A 11 8.44 11.59 -9.76
CA ALA A 11 8.93 10.22 -9.90
C ALA A 11 9.44 9.68 -8.56
N LEU A 12 10.10 10.54 -7.78
CA LEU A 12 10.54 10.18 -6.43
C LEU A 12 9.36 9.88 -5.49
N ILE A 13 8.32 10.72 -5.52
CA ILE A 13 7.10 10.52 -4.72
C ILE A 13 6.41 9.21 -5.09
N SER A 14 6.26 8.92 -6.39
CA SER A 14 5.66 7.67 -6.87
C SER A 14 6.44 6.43 -6.40
N LEU A 15 7.76 6.53 -6.24
CA LEU A 15 8.60 5.44 -5.74
C LEU A 15 8.56 5.29 -4.21
N ILE A 16 8.57 6.40 -3.47
CA ILE A 16 8.61 6.40 -2.00
C ILE A 16 7.28 5.97 -1.40
N LEU A 17 6.16 6.35 -2.02
CA LEU A 17 4.82 6.08 -1.51
C LEU A 17 4.55 4.57 -1.25
N PRO A 18 4.81 3.64 -2.19
CA PRO A 18 4.61 2.21 -1.94
C PRO A 18 5.56 1.66 -0.86
N ALA A 19 6.77 2.20 -0.72
CA ALA A 19 7.69 1.78 0.36
C ALA A 19 7.15 2.17 1.75
N LEU A 20 6.57 3.37 1.89
CA LEU A 20 5.93 3.82 3.13
C LEU A 20 4.69 2.98 3.46
N ILE A 21 3.89 2.66 2.46
CA ILE A 21 2.74 1.75 2.60
C ILE A 21 3.19 0.40 3.13
N LEU A 22 4.20 -0.22 2.50
CA LEU A 22 4.74 -1.51 2.92
C LEU A 22 5.22 -1.46 4.38
N LEU A 23 5.97 -0.43 4.75
CA LEU A 23 6.50 -0.27 6.10
C LEU A 23 5.39 -0.10 7.14
N THR A 24 4.32 0.60 6.79
CA THR A 24 3.13 0.77 7.66
C THR A 24 2.45 -0.59 7.90
N TRP A 25 2.30 -1.40 6.85
CA TRP A 25 1.76 -2.76 6.99
C TRP A 25 2.66 -3.67 7.83
N CYS A 26 3.98 -3.60 7.67
CA CYS A 26 4.90 -4.35 8.50
C CYS A 26 4.72 -4.02 10.00
N VAL A 27 4.65 -2.73 10.34
CA VAL A 27 4.42 -2.29 11.73
C VAL A 27 3.05 -2.77 12.22
N TYR A 28 2.02 -2.63 11.40
CA TYR A 28 0.66 -3.08 11.73
C TYR A 28 0.60 -4.58 12.01
N PHE A 29 1.18 -5.42 11.14
CA PHE A 29 1.20 -6.87 11.33
C PHE A 29 1.98 -7.25 12.59
N ILE A 30 3.17 -6.67 12.82
CA ILE A 30 3.96 -6.96 14.02
C ILE A 30 3.17 -6.60 15.29
N ALA A 31 2.55 -5.42 15.32
CA ALA A 31 1.75 -4.97 16.46
C ALA A 31 0.53 -5.88 16.68
N ALA A 32 -0.17 -6.26 15.61
CA ALA A 32 -1.32 -7.15 15.70
C ALA A 32 -0.95 -8.55 16.19
N PHE A 33 0.12 -9.15 15.65
CA PHE A 33 0.61 -10.45 16.11
C PHE A 33 1.13 -10.42 17.54
N ALA A 34 1.72 -9.30 17.99
CA ALA A 34 2.11 -9.13 19.38
C ALA A 34 0.91 -9.11 20.34
N VAL A 35 -0.21 -8.50 19.93
CA VAL A 35 -1.45 -8.49 20.72
C VAL A 35 -2.13 -9.86 20.72
N ILE A 36 -2.20 -10.52 19.57
CA ILE A 36 -2.85 -11.85 19.42
C ILE A 36 -2.01 -12.96 20.09
N GLY A 37 -0.68 -12.89 20.02
CA GLY A 37 0.21 -13.93 20.55
C GLY A 37 0.81 -13.66 21.94
N GLY A 38 0.70 -12.44 22.46
CA GLY A 38 1.46 -11.97 23.63
C GLY A 38 0.68 -11.66 24.90
N VAL A 39 -0.66 -11.63 24.88
CA VAL A 39 -1.47 -11.26 26.06
C VAL A 39 -2.35 -12.43 26.47
N GLY A 40 -1.84 -13.27 27.37
CA GLY A 40 -2.56 -14.42 27.92
C GLY A 40 -3.91 -14.03 28.52
N GLY A 41 -4.98 -14.54 27.93
CA GLY A 41 -6.37 -14.38 28.38
C GLY A 41 -7.32 -14.32 27.18
N THR A 42 -8.27 -15.25 27.11
CA THR A 42 -9.25 -15.43 26.02
C THR A 42 -10.07 -14.16 25.69
N GLU A 43 -10.17 -13.22 26.64
CA GLU A 43 -10.89 -11.95 26.46
C GLU A 43 -10.12 -10.94 25.59
N ASN A 44 -8.79 -10.94 25.65
CA ASN A 44 -7.95 -10.05 24.85
C ASN A 44 -7.74 -10.55 23.41
N GLU A 45 -7.87 -11.86 23.20
CA GLU A 45 -7.74 -12.49 21.88
C GLU A 45 -8.87 -12.04 20.96
N THR A 46 -10.12 -12.02 21.44
CA THR A 46 -11.30 -11.65 20.64
C THR A 46 -11.25 -10.17 20.20
N LEU A 47 -10.82 -9.28 21.10
CA LEU A 47 -10.55 -7.88 20.79
C LEU A 47 -9.39 -7.73 19.79
N GLY A 48 -8.34 -8.53 19.95
CA GLY A 48 -7.22 -8.60 19.00
C GLY A 48 -7.67 -8.98 17.59
N TYR A 49 -8.52 -9.99 17.45
CA TYR A 49 -9.08 -10.41 16.15
C TYR A 49 -10.03 -9.37 15.55
N ALA A 50 -10.87 -8.71 16.36
CA ALA A 50 -11.78 -7.69 15.87
C ALA A 50 -11.02 -6.46 15.32
N VAL A 51 -9.98 -6.02 16.03
CA VAL A 51 -9.10 -4.92 15.60
C VAL A 51 -8.25 -5.34 14.39
N PHE A 52 -7.80 -6.58 14.35
CA PHE A 52 -7.08 -7.12 13.20
C PHE A 52 -7.97 -7.14 11.96
N LEU A 53 -9.14 -7.77 12.00
CA LEU A 53 -10.02 -7.88 10.83
C LEU A 53 -10.57 -6.51 10.40
N GLY A 54 -11.07 -5.70 11.34
CA GLY A 54 -11.62 -4.37 11.04
C GLY A 54 -10.55 -3.37 10.56
N GLY A 55 -9.39 -3.37 11.21
CA GLY A 55 -8.25 -2.55 10.81
C GLY A 55 -7.65 -2.97 9.46
N THR A 56 -7.66 -4.27 9.15
CA THR A 56 -7.17 -4.77 7.86
C THR A 56 -8.05 -4.31 6.71
N THR A 57 -9.39 -4.34 6.84
CA THR A 57 -10.30 -3.87 5.78
C THR A 57 -10.15 -2.38 5.47
N LEU A 58 -10.16 -1.53 6.51
CA LEU A 58 -9.92 -0.10 6.34
C LEU A 58 -8.50 0.18 5.81
N GLY A 59 -7.50 -0.54 6.31
CA GLY A 59 -6.12 -0.46 5.83
C GLY A 59 -6.00 -0.82 4.36
N MET A 60 -6.71 -1.85 3.88
CA MET A 60 -6.75 -2.24 2.47
C MET A 60 -7.34 -1.13 1.59
N ILE A 61 -8.46 -0.53 2.01
CA ILE A 61 -9.09 0.57 1.26
C ILE A 61 -8.12 1.77 1.15
N VAL A 62 -7.54 2.20 2.27
CA VAL A 62 -6.59 3.33 2.29
C VAL A 62 -5.36 3.01 1.43
N THR A 63 -4.87 1.78 1.48
CA THR A 63 -3.71 1.33 0.69
C THR A 63 -4.00 1.39 -0.81
N ILE A 64 -5.16 0.92 -1.23
CA ILE A 64 -5.59 0.98 -2.63
C ILE A 64 -5.68 2.44 -3.09
N LEU A 65 -6.27 3.33 -2.29
CA LEU A 65 -6.37 4.76 -2.62
C LEU A 65 -5.00 5.44 -2.75
N LEU A 66 -4.09 5.19 -1.81
CA LEU A 66 -2.75 5.77 -1.84
C LEU A 66 -1.93 5.24 -3.02
N ALA A 67 -1.99 3.95 -3.30
CA ALA A 67 -1.26 3.38 -4.41
C ALA A 67 -1.87 3.79 -5.77
N LEU A 68 -3.19 4.04 -5.85
CA LEU A 68 -3.81 4.68 -7.01
C LEU A 68 -3.29 6.11 -7.21
N ALA A 69 -3.15 6.89 -6.14
CA ALA A 69 -2.55 8.21 -6.21
C ALA A 69 -1.09 8.14 -6.70
N GLY A 70 -0.29 7.20 -6.18
CA GLY A 70 1.09 6.94 -6.63
C GLY A 70 1.17 6.52 -8.09
N LEU A 71 0.21 5.73 -8.57
CA LEU A 71 0.06 5.32 -9.95
C LEU A 71 -0.25 6.51 -10.87
N ILE A 72 -1.23 7.35 -10.51
CA ILE A 72 -1.60 8.55 -11.27
C ILE A 72 -0.39 9.48 -11.39
N VAL A 73 0.32 9.73 -10.29
CA VAL A 73 1.54 10.56 -10.28
C VAL A 73 2.63 9.97 -11.18
N GLY A 74 2.82 8.65 -11.14
CA GLY A 74 3.77 7.94 -12.00
C GLY A 74 3.41 8.05 -13.49
N VAL A 75 2.13 7.89 -13.84
CA VAL A 75 1.63 8.04 -15.22
C VAL A 75 1.78 9.49 -15.71
N VAL A 76 1.49 10.47 -14.86
CA VAL A 76 1.71 11.89 -15.20
C VAL A 76 3.20 12.18 -15.42
N ALA A 77 4.09 11.57 -14.62
CA ALA A 77 5.52 11.69 -14.81
C ALA A 77 5.99 11.05 -16.13
N LEU A 78 5.40 9.93 -16.55
CA LEU A 78 5.70 9.27 -17.84
C LEU A 78 5.30 10.12 -19.08
N ARG A 79 4.35 11.05 -18.93
CA ARG A 79 3.92 11.95 -20.02
C ARG A 79 4.97 13.03 -20.33
N LYS A 80 5.90 13.30 -19.42
CA LYS A 80 7.01 14.21 -19.67
C LYS A 80 8.10 13.46 -20.44
N LYS A 81 8.56 14.00 -21.59
CA LYS A 81 9.67 13.45 -22.39
C LYS A 81 11.02 13.70 -21.70
N ASP A 82 11.14 13.29 -20.43
CA ASP A 82 12.36 13.43 -19.65
C ASP A 82 13.22 12.16 -19.75
N ALA A 83 14.55 12.31 -19.71
CA ALA A 83 15.52 11.20 -19.68
C ALA A 83 15.31 10.19 -18.52
N ARG A 84 14.45 10.52 -17.55
CA ARG A 84 14.17 9.74 -16.34
C ARG A 84 12.89 8.90 -16.41
N ARG A 85 12.37 8.67 -17.62
CA ARG A 85 11.17 7.86 -17.86
C ARG A 85 11.23 6.47 -17.20
N GLY A 86 12.43 5.88 -17.12
CA GLY A 86 12.64 4.59 -16.43
C GLY A 86 12.29 4.62 -14.93
N MET A 87 12.58 5.71 -14.23
CA MET A 87 12.26 5.85 -12.79
C MET A 87 10.76 6.02 -12.56
N ALA A 88 10.08 6.78 -13.43
CA ALA A 88 8.63 6.90 -13.39
C ALA A 88 7.94 5.56 -13.72
N LEU A 89 8.50 4.78 -14.66
CA LEU A 89 8.00 3.44 -15.00
C LEU A 89 8.15 2.48 -13.80
N ALA A 90 9.30 2.52 -13.11
CA ALA A 90 9.52 1.74 -11.91
C ALA A 90 8.52 2.09 -10.81
N GLY A 91 8.26 3.39 -10.56
CA GLY A 91 7.23 3.84 -9.63
C GLY A 91 5.84 3.29 -10.00
N VAL A 92 5.45 3.36 -11.29
CA VAL A 92 4.18 2.80 -11.77
C VAL A 92 4.10 1.29 -11.52
N VAL A 93 5.14 0.53 -11.87
CA VAL A 93 5.18 -0.93 -11.69
C VAL A 93 5.09 -1.31 -10.22
N VAL A 94 5.83 -0.63 -9.34
CA VAL A 94 5.81 -0.91 -7.91
C VAL A 94 4.43 -0.59 -7.31
N ASN A 95 3.80 0.53 -7.67
CA ASN A 95 2.44 0.83 -7.21
C ASN A 95 1.42 -0.21 -7.71
N LEU A 96 1.55 -0.69 -8.95
CA LEU A 96 0.71 -1.76 -9.50
C LEU A 96 0.90 -3.08 -8.74
N LEU A 97 2.14 -3.47 -8.49
CA LEU A 97 2.47 -4.66 -7.70
C LEU A 97 1.98 -4.55 -6.26
N CYS A 98 1.96 -3.34 -5.69
CA CYS A 98 1.34 -3.10 -4.39
C CYS A 98 -0.19 -3.22 -4.49
N ILE A 99 -0.86 -2.60 -5.47
CA ILE A 99 -2.33 -2.59 -5.55
C ILE A 99 -2.92 -3.97 -5.76
N LEU A 100 -2.38 -4.74 -6.71
CA LEU A 100 -2.98 -6.00 -7.16
C LEU A 100 -3.33 -6.99 -6.03
N PRO A 101 -2.43 -7.33 -5.09
CA PRO A 101 -2.76 -8.24 -4.00
C PRO A 101 -3.85 -7.68 -3.08
N TYR A 102 -3.82 -6.38 -2.75
CA TYR A 102 -4.85 -5.77 -1.90
C TYR A 102 -6.21 -5.69 -2.62
N LEU A 103 -6.21 -5.45 -3.93
CA LEU A 103 -7.44 -5.40 -4.72
C LEU A 103 -8.07 -6.79 -4.84
N ALA A 104 -7.25 -7.83 -5.05
CA ALA A 104 -7.70 -9.21 -5.07
C ALA A 104 -8.27 -9.64 -3.70
N ALA A 105 -7.58 -9.30 -2.61
CA ALA A 105 -8.03 -9.57 -1.25
C ALA A 105 -9.36 -8.86 -0.94
N LEU A 106 -9.49 -7.57 -1.29
CA LEU A 106 -10.71 -6.80 -1.08
C LEU A 106 -11.90 -7.40 -1.86
N ILE A 107 -11.70 -7.73 -3.14
CA ILE A 107 -12.75 -8.38 -3.96
C ILE A 107 -13.18 -9.70 -3.33
N PHE A 108 -12.22 -10.53 -2.88
CA PHE A 108 -12.52 -11.79 -2.23
C PHE A 108 -13.34 -11.60 -0.95
N THR A 109 -12.96 -10.63 -0.09
CA THR A 109 -13.71 -10.34 1.14
C THR A 109 -15.14 -9.86 0.86
N LEU A 110 -15.32 -8.98 -0.13
CA LEU A 110 -16.65 -8.47 -0.51
C LEU A 110 -17.51 -9.55 -1.16
N ALA A 111 -16.91 -10.41 -1.98
CA ALA A 111 -17.61 -11.52 -2.61
C ALA A 111 -18.10 -12.56 -1.58
N MET A 112 -17.32 -12.82 -0.53
CA MET A 112 -17.74 -13.70 0.56
C MET A 112 -18.92 -13.10 1.35
N ASP A 113 -18.86 -11.80 1.65
CA ASP A 113 -19.93 -11.09 2.37
C ASP A 113 -21.24 -11.08 1.60
N ALA A 114 -21.20 -10.94 0.27
CA ALA A 114 -22.39 -10.99 -0.60
C ALA A 114 -23.05 -12.38 -0.71
N THR A 115 -22.43 -13.43 -0.18
CA THR A 115 -22.95 -14.81 -0.23
C THR A 115 -23.51 -15.33 1.10
N GLN A 116 -23.49 -14.52 2.16
CA GLN A 116 -24.14 -14.80 3.45
C GLN A 116 -25.51 -14.12 3.53
#